data_AF-A0A367LZQ5-F1
#
_entry.id   AF-A0A367LZQ5-F1
#
_cell.length_a   1.000
_cell.length_b   1.000
_cell.length_c   1.000
_cell.angle_alpha   90.00
_cell.angle_beta   90.00
_cell.angle_gamma   90.00
#
_symmetry.space_group_name_H-M   'P 1'
#
loop_
_entity.id
_entity.type
_entity.pdbx_description
1 polymer ?
#
loop_
_entity_poly.entity_id
_entity_poly.type
_entity_poly.pdbx_seq_one_letter_code
_entity_poly.pdbx_strand_id
1 'polypeptide(L)' 'MNLAGFCRNCLSKWYKAAADDLGVEVSNDQAREEIYGMPYAEWKAKYQKEASPEQQAAFAKSQGNA' A
#
# COMPACT_ATOMS: atom_id res chain seq x y z
N MET A 1 4.92 -6.68 0.76
CA MET A 1 5.29 -6.90 -0.65
C MET A 1 6.15 -8.13 -0.82
N ASN A 2 7.42 -8.15 -0.38
CA ASN A 2 8.38 -9.22 -0.68
C ASN A 2 7.92 -10.66 -0.39
N LEU A 3 7.11 -10.87 0.67
CA LEU A 3 6.67 -12.21 1.08
C LEU A 3 5.34 -12.62 0.43
N ALA A 4 4.30 -11.81 0.59
CA ALA A 4 2.91 -12.18 0.30
C ALA A 4 2.34 -11.57 -0.99
N GLY A 5 3.15 -10.83 -1.77
CA GLY A 5 2.68 -10.18 -3.00
C GLY A 5 1.78 -8.94 -2.78
N PHE A 6 1.38 -8.63 -1.55
CA PHE A 6 0.61 -7.43 -1.22
C PHE A 6 1.11 -6.70 0.04
N CYS A 7 0.59 -5.50 0.27
CA CYS A 7 0.76 -4.71 1.49
C CYS A 7 -0.44 -3.80 1.71
N ARG A 8 -0.40 -2.94 2.74
CA ARG A 8 -1.48 -1.97 3.04
C ARG A 8 -1.85 -1.09 1.84
N ASN A 9 -0.89 -0.65 1.03
CA ASN A 9 -1.18 0.11 -0.20
C ASN A 9 -2.00 -0.69 -1.23
N CYS A 10 -1.84 -2.01 -1.29
CA CYS A 10 -2.68 -2.86 -2.14
C CYS A 10 -4.11 -2.90 -1.60
N LEU A 11 -4.28 -3.02 -0.28
CA LEU A 11 -5.59 -2.96 0.36
C LEU A 11 -6.29 -1.62 0.08
N SER A 12 -5.58 -0.49 0.12
CA SER A 12 -6.15 0.81 -0.25
C SER A 12 -6.61 0.87 -1.71
N LYS A 13 -5.85 0.25 -2.63
CA LYS A 13 -6.26 0.16 -4.04
C LYS A 13 -7.52 -0.70 -4.21
N TRP A 14 -7.60 -1.83 -3.52
CA TRP A 14 -8.78 -2.70 -3.56
C TRP A 14 -9.99 -2.06 -2.91
N TYR A 15 -9.79 -1.32 -1.81
CA TYR A 15 -10.84 -0.54 -1.16
C TYR A 15 -11.43 0.49 -2.13
N LYS A 16 -10.58 1.27 -2.80
CA LYS A 16 -11.02 2.23 -3.81
C LYS A 16 -11.75 1.53 -4.96
N ALA A 17 -11.20 0.44 -5.49
CA ALA A 17 -11.82 -0.29 -6.60
C ALA A 17 -13.23 -0.80 -6.23
N ALA A 18 -13.40 -1.34 -5.02
CA ALA A 18 -14.71 -1.75 -4.52
C ALA A 18 -15.67 -0.55 -4.35
N ALA A 19 -15.17 0.62 -3.92
CA ALA A 19 -15.98 1.82 -3.86
C ALA A 19 -16.45 2.28 -5.25
N ASP A 20 -15.54 2.22 -6.25
CA ASP A 20 -15.86 2.52 -7.64
C ASP A 20 -16.96 1.56 -8.18
N ASP A 21 -16.85 0.26 -7.91
CA ASP A 21 -17.86 -0.74 -8.29
C ASP A 21 -19.24 -0.49 -7.65
N LEU A 22 -19.26 0.12 -6.47
CA LEU A 22 -20.48 0.50 -5.74
C LEU A 22 -20.96 1.92 -6.08
N GLY A 23 -20.25 2.66 -6.94
CA GLY A 23 -20.57 4.05 -7.28
C GLY A 23 -20.35 5.04 -6.14
N VAL A 24 -19.51 4.70 -5.15
CA VAL A 24 -19.16 5.56 -4.01
C VAL A 24 -17.87 6.29 -4.34
N GLU A 25 -17.91 7.62 -4.32
CA GLU A 25 -16.73 8.43 -4.60
C GLU A 25 -15.73 8.37 -3.44
N VAL A 26 -14.60 7.70 -3.67
CA VAL A 26 -13.47 7.63 -2.74
C VAL A 26 -12.18 7.97 -3.47
N SER A 27 -11.46 8.98 -2.98
CA SER A 27 -10.13 9.31 -3.47
C SER A 27 -9.08 8.30 -3.00
N ASN A 28 -7.94 8.22 -3.69
CA ASN A 28 -6.84 7.35 -3.27
C ASN A 28 -6.31 7.69 -1.87
N ASP A 29 -6.32 8.96 -1.49
CA ASP A 29 -5.82 9.40 -0.19
C ASP A 29 -6.81 9.05 0.93
N GLN A 30 -8.11 9.19 0.69
CA GLN A 30 -9.15 8.68 1.60
C GLN A 30 -9.03 7.16 1.77
N ALA A 31 -8.91 6.39 0.69
CA ALA A 31 -8.75 4.94 0.77
C ALA A 31 -7.46 4.52 1.52
N ARG A 32 -6.40 5.34 1.48
CA ARG A 32 -5.22 5.12 2.32
C ARG A 32 -5.52 5.46 3.77
N GLU A 33 -6.14 6.59 4.04
CA GLU A 33 -6.49 7.00 5.39
C GLU A 33 -7.36 5.97 6.11
N GLU A 34 -8.34 5.37 5.42
CA GLU A 34 -9.16 4.27 5.97
C GLU A 34 -8.32 3.04 6.37
N ILE A 35 -7.33 2.66 5.56
CA ILE A 35 -6.49 1.48 5.82
C ILE A 35 -5.37 1.77 6.83
N TYR A 36 -4.85 3.00 6.86
CA TYR A 36 -3.74 3.41 7.72
C TYR A 36 -4.19 4.03 9.05
N GLY A 37 -5.47 4.40 9.17
CA GLY A 37 -6.08 5.02 10.35
C GLY A 37 -5.66 6.48 10.59
N MET A 38 -4.98 7.11 9.64
CA MET A 38 -4.53 8.50 9.64
C MET A 38 -4.02 8.89 8.24
N PRO A 39 -3.81 10.19 7.94
CA PRO A 39 -3.23 10.61 6.67
C PRO A 39 -1.91 9.88 6.37
N TYR A 40 -1.80 9.32 5.16
CA TYR A 40 -0.66 8.49 4.78
C TYR A 40 0.70 9.19 4.97
N ALA A 41 0.75 10.50 4.69
CA ALA A 41 1.95 11.31 4.90
C ALA A 41 2.38 11.34 6.38
N GLU A 42 1.43 11.45 7.31
CA GLU A 42 1.71 11.40 8.74
C GLU A 42 2.16 10.01 9.19
N TRP A 43 1.47 8.97 8.74
CA TRP A 43 1.86 7.59 9.06
C TRP A 43 3.28 7.29 8.58
N LYS A 44 3.61 7.73 7.36
CA LYS A 44 4.94 7.58 6.78
C LYS A 44 6.00 8.29 7.63
N ALA A 45 5.75 9.52 8.04
CA ALA A 45 6.68 10.28 8.89
C ALA A 45 6.87 9.64 10.28
N LYS A 46 5.81 9.09 10.88
CA LYS A 46 5.84 8.53 12.24
C LYS A 46 6.42 7.10 12.29
N TYR A 47 6.14 6.27 11.28
CA TYR A 47 6.34 4.82 11.39
C TYR A 47 7.11 4.17 10.25
N GLN A 48 7.18 4.78 9.06
CA GLN A 48 7.84 4.13 7.92
C GLN A 48 9.36 4.21 8.06
N LYS A 49 10.01 3.05 7.98
CA LYS A 49 11.47 2.93 7.91
C LYS A 49 11.90 2.69 6.48
N GLU A 50 13.12 3.12 6.16
CA GLU A 50 13.74 2.78 4.88
C GLU A 50 13.92 1.27 4.76
N ALA A 51 13.73 0.76 3.54
CA ALA A 51 13.96 -0.65 3.26
C ALA A 51 15.45 -0.96 3.30
N SER A 52 15.85 -2.01 4.02
CA SER A 52 17.25 -2.43 4.06
C SER A 52 17.71 -2.93 2.68
N PRO A 53 19.04 -2.97 2.41
CA PRO A 53 19.56 -3.48 1.15
C PRO A 53 19.06 -4.90 0.82
N GLU A 54 18.93 -5.77 1.82
CA GLU A 54 18.43 -7.14 1.66
C GLU A 54 16.94 -7.14 1.27
N GLN A 55 16.14 -6.25 1.88
CA GLN A 55 14.72 -6.11 1.53
C GLN A 55 14.55 -5.57 0.11
N GLN A 56 15.41 -4.65 -0.33
CA GLN A 56 15.40 -4.13 -1.70
C GLN A 56 15.77 -5.22 -2.72
N ALA A 57 16.82 -6.00 -2.44
CA ALA A 57 17.25 -7.11 -3.28
C ALA A 57 16.17 -8.21 -3.38
N ALA A 58 15.54 -8.57 -2.26
CA ALA A 58 14.43 -9.53 -2.25
C ALA A 58 13.22 -9.02 -3.05
N PHE A 59 12.91 -7.72 -2.96
CA PHE A 59 11.86 -7.10 -3.78
C PHE A 59 12.18 -7.19 -5.27
N ALA A 60 13.40 -6.83 -5.69
CA ALA A 60 13.83 -6.92 -7.08
C ALA A 60 13.74 -8.37 -7.61
N LYS A 61 14.16 -9.36 -6.83
CA LYS A 61 14.02 -10.78 -7.19
C LYS A 61 12.56 -11.20 -7.35
N SER A 62 11.66 -10.69 -6.51
CA SER A 62 10.22 -11.00 -6.60
C SER A 62 9.52 -10.35 -7.80
N GLN A 63 10.07 -9.28 -8.38
CA GLN A 63 9.55 -8.61 -9.58
C GLN A 63 9.93 -9.32 -10.89
N GLY A 64 10.99 -10.13 -10.90
CA GLY A 64 11.48 -10.84 -12.10
C GLY A 64 10.85 -12.19 -12.38
N ASN A 65 9.87 -12.63 -11.56
CA ASN A 65 9.17 -13.91 -11.71
C ASN A 65 7.72 -13.75 -12.21
N ALA A 66 7.41 -12.63 -12.88
CA ALA A 66 6.10 -12.38 -13.50
C ALA A 66 6.15 -12.65 -15.01
#